data_AF-A0A812P830-F1
#
_entry.id   AF-A0A812P830-F1
#
_cell.length_a   1.000
_cell.length_b   1.000
_cell.length_c   1.000
_cell.angle_alpha   90.00
_cell.angle_beta   90.00
_cell.angle_gamma   90.00
#
_symmetry.space_group_name_H-M   'P 1'
#
loop_
_entity.id
_entity.type
_entity.pdbx_description
1 polymer ?
#
loop_
_entity_poly.entity_id
_entity_poly.type
_entity_poly.pdbx_seq_one_letter_code
_entity_poly.pdbx_strand_id
1 'polypeptide(L)'
;MLGSALVPAPATEAPSPLWLAEEDFNGCTEGKAFELGRMDRIVCGVVTPEGRHTRYLVLHQHLLLLVQPDLVQPGWAVARTLVPLRYVDAQVDRTDHRMLRLTLRLAQGAACPGEASAFDPGAADGEGTSKTSCFLLTLSFEDNQRRLFAENHLCKYRKAVREHLSANVEKFVDDLCGQ
;
A
#
# COMPACT_ATOMS: atom_id res chain seq x y z
N MET A 1 -2.96 21.80 55.25
CA MET A 1 -3.88 21.70 54.10
C MET A 1 -3.05 21.74 52.83
N LEU A 2 -2.84 20.60 52.17
CA LEU A 2 -2.22 20.53 50.85
C LEU A 2 -3.19 19.70 49.99
N GLY A 3 -3.98 20.41 49.17
CA GLY A 3 -4.90 19.80 48.22
C GLY A 3 -4.10 19.18 47.08
N SER A 4 -4.15 17.86 46.96
CA SER A 4 -3.70 17.17 45.74
C SER A 4 -4.65 17.54 44.62
N ALA A 5 -4.15 18.27 43.63
CA ALA A 5 -4.84 18.44 42.36
C ALA A 5 -4.81 17.08 41.64
N LEU A 6 -5.97 16.45 41.49
CA LEU A 6 -6.15 15.35 40.55
C LEU A 6 -5.85 15.89 39.15
N VAL A 7 -4.74 15.43 38.56
CA VAL A 7 -4.50 15.60 37.13
C VAL A 7 -5.51 14.71 36.41
N PRO A 8 -6.38 15.25 35.53
CA PRO A 8 -7.28 14.42 34.75
C PRO A 8 -6.44 13.52 33.84
N ALA A 9 -6.75 12.22 33.85
CA ALA A 9 -6.16 11.26 32.94
C ALA A 9 -6.37 11.74 31.49
N PRO A 10 -5.37 11.61 30.60
CA PRO A 10 -5.54 11.97 29.20
C PRO A 10 -6.71 11.17 28.62
N ALA A 11 -7.64 11.86 27.97
CA ALA A 11 -8.71 11.21 27.24
C ALA A 11 -8.05 10.27 26.22
N THR A 12 -8.28 8.96 26.37
CA THR A 12 -7.92 7.96 25.37
C THR A 12 -8.71 8.30 24.10
N GLU A 13 -8.08 9.02 23.18
CA GLU A 13 -8.63 9.27 21.85
C GLU A 13 -8.93 7.90 21.24
N ALA A 14 -10.21 7.66 20.92
CA ALA A 14 -10.60 6.43 20.26
C ALA A 14 -9.80 6.32 18.94
N PRO A 15 -9.20 5.15 18.65
CA PRO A 15 -8.45 4.97 17.43
C PRO A 15 -9.35 5.24 16.23
N SER A 16 -8.81 5.96 15.24
CA SER A 16 -9.53 6.28 14.01
C SER A 16 -10.13 5.01 13.39
N PRO A 17 -11.41 5.03 12.93
CA PRO A 17 -12.03 3.87 12.30
C PRO A 17 -11.35 3.46 10.99
N LEU A 18 -10.47 4.32 10.46
CA LEU A 18 -9.68 4.07 9.25
C LEU A 18 -8.30 3.45 9.53
N TRP A 19 -7.93 3.31 10.80
CA TRP A 19 -6.66 2.71 11.19
C TRP A 19 -6.77 1.18 11.20
N LEU A 20 -5.80 0.51 10.58
CA LEU A 20 -5.66 -0.95 10.56
C LEU A 20 -4.28 -1.30 11.07
N ALA A 21 -4.20 -2.13 12.12
CA ALA A 21 -2.92 -2.54 12.70
C ALA A 21 -2.08 -3.37 11.71
N GLU A 22 -2.73 -4.09 10.81
CA GLU A 22 -2.11 -4.94 9.81
C GLU A 22 -1.42 -4.15 8.68
N GLU A 23 -1.71 -2.85 8.57
CA GLU A 23 -0.95 -1.94 7.70
C GLU A 23 0.39 -1.54 8.34
N ASP A 24 0.54 -1.70 9.67
CA ASP A 24 1.81 -1.59 10.38
C ASP A 24 2.51 -2.96 10.42
N PHE A 25 3.14 -3.33 9.30
CA PHE A 25 3.80 -4.62 9.14
C PHE A 25 5.10 -4.69 9.97
N ASN A 26 4.98 -4.88 11.28
CA ASN A 26 6.07 -4.94 12.25
C ASN A 26 7.05 -3.76 12.16
N GLY A 27 6.55 -2.54 11.89
CA GLY A 27 7.39 -1.36 11.69
C GLY A 27 8.26 -1.39 10.43
N CYS A 28 7.91 -2.22 9.44
CA CYS A 28 8.57 -2.21 8.13
C CYS A 28 8.42 -0.84 7.48
N THR A 29 9.51 -0.29 6.97
CA THR A 29 9.54 0.99 6.25
C THR A 29 10.37 0.86 4.98
N GLU A 30 10.03 1.62 3.95
CA GLU A 30 10.82 1.69 2.72
C GLU A 30 12.30 1.99 3.02
N GLY A 31 13.19 1.36 2.27
CA GLY A 31 14.64 1.48 2.40
C GLY A 31 15.26 0.65 3.53
N LYS A 32 14.47 0.07 4.43
CA LYS A 32 14.99 -0.78 5.51
C LYS A 32 14.91 -2.26 5.16
N ALA A 33 15.92 -3.00 5.63
CA ALA A 33 15.95 -4.45 5.57
C ALA A 33 15.03 -5.04 6.64
N PHE A 34 14.35 -6.14 6.30
CA PHE A 34 13.56 -6.93 7.23
C PHE A 34 13.68 -8.42 6.86
N GLU A 35 13.37 -9.29 7.81
CA GLU A 35 13.37 -10.73 7.57
C GLU A 35 12.15 -11.12 6.72
N LEU A 36 12.40 -11.59 5.50
CA LEU A 36 11.36 -12.00 4.57
C LEU A 36 10.77 -13.38 4.93
N GLY A 37 11.58 -14.21 5.59
CA GLY A 37 11.18 -15.53 6.08
C GLY A 37 10.54 -16.41 5.00
N ARG A 38 9.39 -17.01 5.35
CA ARG A 38 8.62 -17.93 4.50
C ARG A 38 7.45 -17.25 3.76
N MET A 39 7.47 -15.93 3.63
CA MET A 39 6.40 -15.23 2.94
C MET A 39 6.37 -15.60 1.44
N ASP A 40 5.17 -15.93 0.97
CA ASP A 40 4.92 -16.19 -0.44
C ASP A 40 5.17 -14.93 -1.27
N ARG A 41 5.76 -15.13 -2.45
CA ARG A 41 6.22 -14.03 -3.29
C ARG A 41 6.26 -14.41 -4.77
N ILE A 42 6.06 -13.41 -5.62
CA ILE A 42 6.16 -13.53 -7.07
C ILE A 42 7.33 -12.71 -7.57
N VAL A 43 8.15 -13.30 -8.44
CA VAL A 43 9.20 -12.56 -9.14
C VAL A 43 8.57 -11.65 -10.18
N CYS A 44 8.90 -10.37 -10.13
CA CYS A 44 8.48 -9.37 -11.10
C CYS A 44 9.60 -8.38 -11.39
N GLY A 45 9.47 -7.61 -12.46
CA GLY A 45 10.33 -6.45 -12.72
C GLY A 45 9.54 -5.17 -12.54
N VAL A 46 10.11 -4.18 -11.86
CA VAL A 46 9.61 -2.81 -11.89
C VAL A 46 10.18 -2.13 -13.13
N VAL A 47 9.32 -1.55 -13.95
CA VAL A 47 9.72 -0.83 -15.17
C VAL A 47 9.77 0.66 -14.87
N THR A 48 10.97 1.22 -14.96
CA THR A 48 11.28 2.63 -14.76
C THR A 48 11.94 3.21 -16.02
N PRO A 49 12.12 4.54 -16.12
CA PRO A 49 12.87 5.14 -17.23
C PRO A 49 14.32 4.64 -17.33
N GLU A 50 14.93 4.25 -16.21
CA GLU A 50 16.30 3.71 -16.14
C GLU A 50 16.39 2.25 -16.60
N GLY A 51 15.25 1.56 -16.68
CA GLY A 51 15.14 0.20 -17.18
C GLY A 51 14.25 -0.70 -16.33
N ARG A 52 14.56 -2.00 -16.32
CA ARG A 52 13.78 -3.00 -15.61
C ARG A 52 14.56 -3.51 -14.40
N HIS A 53 14.02 -3.29 -13.21
CA HIS A 53 14.62 -3.74 -11.96
C HIS A 53 13.88 -4.96 -11.39
N THR A 54 14.60 -6.08 -11.21
CA THR A 54 14.02 -7.29 -10.61
C THR A 54 13.66 -7.06 -9.14
N ARG A 55 12.43 -7.40 -8.78
CA ARG A 55 11.85 -7.34 -7.42
C ARG A 55 11.05 -8.59 -7.12
N TYR A 56 10.74 -8.78 -5.85
CA TYR A 56 9.71 -9.71 -5.42
C TYR A 56 8.48 -8.93 -4.96
N LEU A 57 7.32 -9.26 -5.52
CA LEU A 57 6.03 -8.88 -4.96
C LEU A 57 5.70 -9.85 -3.84
N VAL A 58 5.70 -9.37 -2.60
CA VAL A 58 5.30 -10.15 -1.43
C VAL A 58 3.77 -10.21 -1.38
N LEU A 59 3.23 -11.42 -1.20
CA LEU A 59 1.79 -11.66 -1.18
C LEU A 59 1.17 -11.29 0.18
N HIS A 60 1.19 -10.00 0.52
CA HIS A 60 0.57 -9.48 1.74
C HIS A 60 -0.91 -9.15 1.53
N GLN A 61 -1.72 -9.24 2.58
CA GLN A 61 -3.18 -9.03 2.51
C GLN A 61 -3.59 -7.56 2.68
N HIS A 62 -2.70 -6.70 3.20
CA HIS A 62 -3.01 -5.30 3.50
C HIS A 62 -2.08 -4.31 2.78
N LEU A 63 -0.95 -4.79 2.24
CA LEU A 63 0.11 -3.95 1.72
C LEU A 63 0.53 -4.42 0.32
N LEU A 64 0.75 -3.47 -0.57
CA LEU A 64 1.63 -3.64 -1.72
C LEU A 64 3.06 -3.54 -1.20
N LEU A 65 3.77 -4.66 -1.22
CA LEU A 65 5.14 -4.76 -0.72
C LEU A 65 6.03 -5.32 -1.83
N LEU A 66 6.82 -4.44 -2.44
CA LEU A 66 7.88 -4.81 -3.36
C LEU A 66 9.21 -4.82 -2.62
N VAL A 67 9.97 -5.89 -2.77
CA VAL A 67 11.25 -6.04 -2.08
C VAL A 67 12.37 -6.41 -3.02
N GLN A 68 13.58 -6.03 -2.63
CA GLN A 68 14.81 -6.52 -3.22
C GLN A 68 15.47 -7.49 -2.23
N PRO A 69 15.83 -8.72 -2.63
CA PRO A 69 16.56 -9.62 -1.74
C PRO A 69 17.89 -9.02 -1.32
N ASP A 70 18.25 -9.21 -0.05
CA ASP A 70 19.58 -8.88 0.44
C ASP A 70 20.56 -9.97 -0.04
N LEU A 71 21.61 -9.55 -0.75
CA LEU A 71 22.62 -10.47 -1.29
C LEU A 71 23.69 -10.86 -0.26
N VAL A 72 23.76 -10.12 0.86
CA VAL A 72 24.70 -10.34 1.95
C VAL A 72 24.05 -11.19 3.05
N GLN A 73 22.76 -10.99 3.31
CA GLN A 73 22.02 -11.69 4.35
C GLN A 73 20.88 -12.55 3.77
N PRO A 74 21.11 -13.86 3.55
CA PRO A 74 20.07 -14.76 3.08
C PRO A 74 18.83 -14.74 3.98
N GLY A 75 17.64 -14.69 3.36
CA GLY A 75 16.37 -14.61 4.09
C GLY A 75 15.93 -13.19 4.44
N TRP A 76 16.78 -12.18 4.21
CA TRP A 76 16.45 -10.77 4.38
C TRP A 76 16.13 -10.10 3.03
N ALA A 77 15.35 -9.04 3.09
CA ALA A 77 15.05 -8.22 1.94
C ALA A 77 14.86 -6.75 2.33
N VAL A 78 15.17 -5.85 1.41
CA VAL A 78 14.95 -4.41 1.57
C VAL A 78 13.61 -4.04 0.97
N ALA A 79 12.75 -3.39 1.74
CA ALA A 79 11.49 -2.84 1.25
C ALA A 79 11.77 -1.73 0.24
N ARG A 80 11.31 -1.90 -1.01
CA ARG A 80 11.50 -0.93 -2.09
C ARG A 80 10.25 -0.08 -2.29
N THR A 81 9.08 -0.69 -2.25
CA THR A 81 7.79 0.01 -2.27
C THR A 81 6.88 -0.57 -1.20
N LEU A 82 6.24 0.30 -0.42
CA LEU A 82 5.35 -0.06 0.68
C LEU A 82 4.13 0.86 0.67
N VAL A 83 2.97 0.32 0.28
CA VAL A 83 1.72 1.10 0.19
C VAL A 83 0.53 0.27 0.65
N PRO A 84 -0.39 0.81 1.49
CA PRO A 84 -1.64 0.13 1.81
C PRO A 84 -2.47 -0.19 0.57
N LEU A 85 -2.95 -1.44 0.45
CA LEU A 85 -3.68 -1.92 -0.73
C LEU A 85 -4.95 -1.12 -1.02
N ARG A 86 -5.57 -0.50 -0.01
CA ARG A 86 -6.72 0.39 -0.19
C ARG A 86 -6.45 1.54 -1.17
N TYR A 87 -5.19 1.95 -1.31
CA TYR A 87 -4.74 3.02 -2.21
C TYR A 87 -4.24 2.53 -3.57
N VAL A 88 -4.26 1.22 -3.85
CA VAL A 88 -3.65 0.63 -5.05
C VAL A 88 -4.72 0.17 -6.03
N ASP A 89 -4.78 0.77 -7.22
CA ASP A 89 -5.62 0.30 -8.33
C ASP A 89 -4.75 -0.47 -9.34
N ALA A 90 -5.09 -1.72 -9.63
CA ALA A 90 -4.41 -2.53 -10.63
C ALA A 90 -5.14 -2.50 -11.98
N GLN A 91 -4.40 -2.32 -13.07
CA GLN A 91 -4.91 -2.28 -14.44
C GLN A 91 -4.00 -3.09 -15.37
N VAL A 92 -4.58 -3.99 -16.15
CA VAL A 92 -3.83 -4.72 -17.19
C VAL A 92 -3.50 -3.78 -18.33
N ASP A 93 -2.25 -3.85 -18.81
CA ASP A 93 -1.89 -3.19 -20.05
C ASP A 93 -2.56 -3.89 -21.23
N ARG A 94 -3.29 -3.13 -22.06
CA ARG A 94 -3.98 -3.68 -23.23
C ARG A 94 -3.01 -4.11 -24.34
N THR A 95 -1.78 -3.60 -24.31
CA THR A 95 -0.75 -3.84 -25.33
C THR A 95 0.19 -4.98 -24.96
N ASP A 96 0.42 -5.21 -23.67
CA ASP A 96 1.29 -6.29 -23.17
C ASP A 96 0.64 -7.04 -21.99
N HIS A 97 0.23 -8.29 -22.24
CA HIS A 97 -0.38 -9.18 -21.25
C HIS A 97 0.56 -9.64 -20.14
N ARG A 98 1.85 -9.25 -20.16
CA ARG A 98 2.80 -9.47 -19.07
C ARG A 98 2.97 -8.25 -18.18
N MET A 99 2.35 -7.13 -18.53
CA MET A 99 2.47 -5.87 -17.81
C MET A 99 1.23 -5.62 -16.95
N LEU A 100 1.47 -5.18 -15.72
CA LEU A 100 0.45 -4.74 -14.78
C LEU A 100 0.78 -3.33 -14.33
N ARG A 101 -0.11 -2.40 -14.65
CA ARG A 101 0.04 -1.00 -14.27
C ARG A 101 -0.73 -0.76 -12.97
N LEU A 102 -0.03 -0.21 -11.98
CA LEU A 102 -0.59 0.12 -10.68
C LEU A 102 -0.68 1.64 -10.56
N THR A 103 -1.85 2.13 -10.17
CA THR A 103 -2.05 3.52 -9.79
C THR A 103 -2.15 3.60 -8.27
N LEU A 104 -1.32 4.43 -7.66
CA LEU A 104 -1.26 4.64 -6.21
C LEU A 104 -1.89 6.01 -5.91
N ARG A 105 -3.02 6.03 -5.22
CA ARG A 105 -3.75 7.26 -4.87
C ARG A 105 -3.56 7.57 -3.40
N LEU A 106 -2.63 8.47 -3.09
CA LEU A 106 -2.27 8.84 -1.73
C LEU A 106 -2.81 10.22 -1.34
N ALA A 107 -2.74 10.53 -0.05
CA ALA A 107 -3.05 11.86 0.46
C ALA A 107 -2.18 12.93 -0.22
N GLN A 108 -2.73 14.15 -0.36
CA GLN A 108 -1.98 15.27 -0.90
C GLN A 108 -0.68 15.51 -0.12
N GLY A 109 0.43 15.68 -0.84
CA GLY A 109 1.75 15.91 -0.24
C GLY A 109 2.43 14.63 0.27
N ALA A 110 1.83 13.45 0.06
CA ALA A 110 2.50 12.19 0.32
C ALA A 110 3.77 12.06 -0.51
N ALA A 111 4.82 11.49 0.10
CA ALA A 111 6.04 11.16 -0.60
C ALA A 111 5.78 10.10 -1.69
N CYS A 112 6.54 10.15 -2.77
CA CYS A 112 6.48 9.16 -3.84
C CYS A 112 6.92 7.79 -3.31
N PRO A 113 6.08 6.74 -3.37
CA PRO A 113 6.45 5.43 -2.85
C PRO A 113 7.51 4.76 -3.71
N GLY A 114 8.67 4.47 -3.13
CA GLY A 114 9.70 3.66 -3.77
C GLY A 114 10.06 4.04 -5.20
N GLU A 115 9.82 3.09 -6.10
CA GLU A 115 10.13 3.19 -7.54
C GLU A 115 8.94 3.63 -8.40
N ALA A 116 7.88 4.16 -7.78
CA ALA A 116 6.79 4.76 -8.53
C ALA A 116 7.21 6.11 -9.14
N SER A 117 6.49 6.55 -10.17
CA SER A 117 6.65 7.87 -10.77
C SER A 117 5.42 8.73 -10.49
N ALA A 118 5.62 10.03 -10.27
CA ALA A 118 4.50 10.98 -10.18
C ALA A 118 3.64 10.90 -11.44
N PHE A 119 2.31 10.90 -11.25
CA PHE A 119 1.34 10.83 -12.33
C PHE A 119 0.27 11.89 -12.10
N ASP A 120 0.08 12.76 -13.07
CA ASP A 120 -0.98 13.75 -13.04
C ASP A 120 -2.19 13.26 -13.87
N PRO A 121 -3.28 12.79 -13.24
CA PRO A 121 -4.49 12.40 -13.95
C PRO A 121 -5.24 13.62 -14.55
N GLY A 122 -4.95 14.84 -14.09
CA GLY A 122 -5.68 16.07 -14.43
C GLY A 122 -5.17 16.81 -15.67
N ALA A 123 -4.06 16.38 -16.29
CA ALA A 123 -3.56 17.00 -17.52
C ALA A 123 -4.51 16.83 -18.73
N ALA A 124 -5.54 15.98 -18.63
CA ALA A 124 -6.49 15.70 -19.71
C ALA A 124 -7.82 16.50 -19.62
N ASP A 125 -8.26 16.89 -18.42
CA ASP A 125 -9.52 17.61 -18.21
C ASP A 125 -9.32 18.70 -17.15
N GLY A 126 -9.39 19.96 -17.58
CA GLY A 126 -9.14 21.13 -16.76
C GLY A 126 -10.11 21.30 -15.58
N GLU A 127 -9.60 21.97 -14.55
CA GLU A 127 -10.30 22.43 -13.34
C GLU A 127 -10.82 21.35 -12.37
N GLY A 128 -9.90 20.87 -11.52
CA GLY A 128 -10.25 20.28 -10.24
C GLY A 128 -9.04 20.26 -9.31
N THR A 129 -9.11 20.94 -8.17
CA THR A 129 -8.12 20.87 -7.08
C THR A 129 -8.12 19.44 -6.52
N SER A 130 -7.40 18.54 -7.17
CA SER A 130 -7.30 17.14 -6.76
C SER A 130 -6.56 17.06 -5.42
N LYS A 131 -7.29 16.73 -4.35
CA LYS A 131 -6.79 16.58 -2.97
C LYS A 131 -5.94 15.32 -2.75
N THR A 132 -5.47 14.68 -3.83
CA THR A 132 -4.76 13.41 -3.79
C THR A 132 -3.54 13.43 -4.68
N SER A 133 -2.41 12.95 -4.17
CA SER A 133 -1.20 12.70 -4.96
C SER A 133 -1.35 11.35 -5.65
N CYS A 134 -1.16 11.32 -6.97
CA CYS A 134 -1.24 10.11 -7.76
C CYS A 134 0.14 9.69 -8.26
N PHE A 135 0.42 8.39 -8.19
CA PHE A 135 1.67 7.81 -8.68
C PHE A 135 1.37 6.59 -9.55
N LEU A 136 2.30 6.29 -10.45
CA LEU A 136 2.24 5.14 -11.35
C LEU A 136 3.40 4.20 -11.07
N LEU A 137 3.12 2.91 -11.03
CA LEU A 137 4.11 1.86 -10.90
C LEU A 137 3.79 0.76 -11.90
N THR A 138 4.76 0.39 -12.74
CA THR A 138 4.55 -0.62 -13.77
C THR A 138 5.31 -1.89 -13.41
N LEU A 139 4.59 -2.99 -13.26
CA LEU A 139 5.14 -4.31 -13.00
C LEU A 139 5.15 -5.14 -14.28
N SER A 140 6.21 -5.90 -14.47
CA SER A 140 6.44 -6.76 -15.61
C SER A 140 6.71 -8.18 -15.14
N PHE A 141 5.98 -9.15 -15.66
CA PHE A 141 6.07 -10.54 -15.24
C PHE A 141 6.75 -11.41 -16.30
N GLU A 142 7.16 -12.59 -15.89
CA GLU A 142 7.73 -13.60 -16.80
C GLU A 142 6.67 -14.10 -17.79
N ASP A 143 5.47 -14.37 -17.28
CA ASP A 143 4.34 -14.91 -18.01
C ASP A 143 3.00 -14.28 -17.55
N ASN A 144 1.96 -14.49 -18.36
CA ASN A 144 0.62 -13.95 -18.09
C ASN A 144 -0.05 -14.61 -16.86
N GLN A 145 0.28 -15.86 -16.52
CA GLN A 145 -0.32 -16.53 -15.36
C GLN A 145 0.13 -15.88 -14.05
N ARG A 146 1.43 -15.56 -13.92
CA ARG A 146 1.97 -14.82 -12.77
C ARG A 146 1.40 -13.42 -12.66
N ARG A 147 1.27 -12.70 -13.79
CA ARG A 147 0.62 -11.39 -13.82
C ARG A 147 -0.83 -11.47 -13.38
N LEU A 148 -1.59 -12.44 -13.90
CA LEU A 148 -3.00 -12.67 -13.56
C LEU A 148 -3.16 -13.02 -12.08
N PHE A 149 -2.30 -13.87 -11.54
CA PHE A 149 -2.31 -14.17 -10.12
C PHE A 149 -2.05 -12.92 -9.28
N ALA A 150 -1.03 -12.12 -9.63
CA ALA A 150 -0.71 -10.89 -8.91
C ALA A 150 -1.86 -9.88 -8.94
N GLU A 151 -2.48 -9.66 -10.10
CA GLU A 151 -3.67 -8.83 -10.24
C GLU A 151 -4.83 -9.33 -9.36
N ASN A 152 -5.17 -10.62 -9.45
CA ASN A 152 -6.26 -11.21 -8.68
C ASN A 152 -6.01 -11.09 -7.18
N HIS A 153 -4.77 -11.29 -6.73
CA HIS A 153 -4.37 -11.10 -5.34
C HIS A 153 -4.59 -9.66 -4.89
N LEU A 154 -4.05 -8.68 -5.62
CA LEU A 154 -4.18 -7.26 -5.29
C LEU A 154 -5.66 -6.82 -5.27
N CYS A 155 -6.43 -7.19 -6.29
CA CYS A 155 -7.85 -6.86 -6.39
C CYS A 155 -8.69 -7.49 -5.28
N LYS A 156 -8.49 -8.79 -5.00
CA LYS A 156 -9.19 -9.52 -3.94
C LYS A 156 -8.97 -8.86 -2.58
N TYR A 157 -7.71 -8.65 -2.21
CA TYR A 157 -7.38 -8.17 -0.88
C TYR A 157 -7.66 -6.68 -0.71
N ARG A 158 -7.50 -5.86 -1.75
CA ARG A 158 -7.99 -4.48 -1.72
C ARG A 158 -9.50 -4.42 -1.43
N LYS A 159 -10.29 -5.25 -2.11
CA LYS A 159 -11.74 -5.30 -1.87
C LYS A 159 -12.04 -5.67 -0.42
N ALA A 160 -11.38 -6.71 0.10
CA ALA A 160 -11.54 -7.14 1.50
C ALA A 160 -11.16 -6.03 2.50
N VAL A 161 -10.05 -5.32 2.29
CA VAL A 161 -9.65 -4.19 3.15
C VAL A 161 -10.69 -3.08 3.13
N ARG A 162 -11.24 -2.73 1.96
CA ARG A 162 -12.27 -1.70 1.84
C ARG A 162 -13.59 -2.10 2.51
N GLU A 163 -13.99 -3.36 2.38
CA GLU A 163 -15.17 -3.91 3.07
C GLU A 163 -14.99 -3.84 4.59
N HIS A 164 -13.83 -4.24 5.09
CA HIS A 164 -13.51 -4.16 6.52
C HIS A 164 -13.53 -2.71 7.03
N LEU A 165 -12.94 -1.76 6.29
CA LEU A 165 -13.00 -0.34 6.62
C LEU A 165 -14.42 0.23 6.60
N SER A 166 -15.25 -0.18 5.64
CA SER A 166 -16.67 0.22 5.60
C SER A 166 -17.41 -0.21 6.86
N ALA A 167 -17.24 -1.47 7.25
CA ALA A 167 -17.85 -1.99 8.47
C ALA A 167 -17.37 -1.27 9.74
N ASN A 168 -16.08 -0.91 9.81
CA ASN A 168 -15.55 -0.13 10.93
C ASN A 168 -16.15 1.28 11.00
N VAL A 169 -16.34 1.93 9.85
CA VAL A 169 -16.97 3.26 9.77
C VAL A 169 -18.45 3.19 10.11
N GLU A 170 -19.18 2.20 9.61
CA GLU A 170 -20.60 1.98 9.94
C GLU A 170 -20.78 1.81 11.44
N LYS A 171 -20.00 0.93 12.06
CA LYS A 171 -20.02 0.73 13.52
C LYS A 171 -19.71 2.02 14.28
N PHE A 172 -18.70 2.78 13.83
CA PHE A 172 -18.34 4.04 14.47
C PHE A 172 -19.46 5.09 14.39
N VAL A 173 -20.18 5.16 13.26
CA VAL A 173 -21.33 6.06 13.10
C VAL A 173 -22.50 5.62 13.98
N ASP A 174 -22.79 4.32 14.04
CA ASP A 174 -23.86 3.78 14.89
C ASP A 174 -23.60 4.07 16.37
N ASP A 175 -22.37 3.91 16.84
CA ASP A 175 -21.96 4.20 18.21
C ASP A 175 -22.10 5.70 18.56
N LEU A 176 -21.93 6.61 17.59
CA LEU A 176 -22.12 8.05 17.77
C LEU A 176 -23.59 8.47 17.73
N CYS A 177 -24.42 7.81 16.92
CA CYS A 177 -25.85 8.13 16.81
C CYS A 177 -26.71 7.46 17.89
N GLY A 178 -26.18 6.43 18.57
CA GLY A 178 -26.84 5.75 19.68
C GLY A 178 -26.62 6.37 21.07
N GLN A 179 -25.83 7.45 21.16
CA GLN A 179 -25.60 8.26 22.37
C GLN A 179 -26.54 9.47 22.41
#